data_AF-C0BCN0-F1
#
_entry.id   AF-C0BCN0-F1
#
_cell.length_a   1.000
_cell.length_b   1.000
_cell.length_c   1.000
_cell.angle_alpha   90.00
_cell.angle_beta   90.00
_cell.angle_gamma   90.00
#
_symmetry.space_group_name_H-M   'P 1'
#
loop_
_entity.id
_entity.type
_entity.pdbx_description
1 polymer ?
#
loop_
_entity_poly.entity_id
_entity_poly.type
_entity_poly.pdbx_seq_one_letter_code
_entity_poly.pdbx_strand_id
1 'polypeptide(L)'
;MAASIQINEKAKKNRLNLKTGSTEEFRKLGMEEAFFQVLAKTDHEKRGRLYAIYFLENSLFPQDNEKELFEKWSEKEEWKSFEKICTALWNDIRYFPVPESPKHPQYQVSFVDSWMGERTYGGKRGHEGCDLMASKDIPGLYPVVSMTDGVVSARGWLEKGGYRIGITAPSGAYFYYAHLDSYGSYQEGDEVKAGDIIGFMGNTGYGPEGTKGMFATHLHLGIYLYPDGEETSYNPYWILRLAGEKKLSCSF
;
A
#
# COMPACT_ATOMS: atom_id res chain seq x y z
N MET A 1 -7.53 20.35 35.76
CA MET A 1 -8.00 18.99 35.45
C MET A 1 -9.25 18.98 34.55
N ALA A 2 -10.28 19.78 34.84
CA ALA A 2 -11.48 19.86 33.98
C ALA A 2 -11.23 20.48 32.58
N ALA A 3 -10.42 21.55 32.48
CA ALA A 3 -10.12 22.20 31.20
C ALA A 3 -9.32 21.30 30.23
N SER A 4 -8.39 20.49 30.75
CA SER A 4 -7.62 19.52 29.94
C SER A 4 -8.47 18.34 29.48
N ILE A 5 -9.49 17.93 30.24
CA ILE A 5 -10.47 16.91 29.81
C ILE A 5 -11.40 17.47 28.72
N GLN A 6 -11.87 18.71 28.87
CA GLN A 6 -12.79 19.36 27.91
C GLN A 6 -12.11 19.71 26.58
N ILE A 7 -10.83 20.09 26.59
CA ILE A 7 -10.01 20.26 25.38
C ILE A 7 -9.84 18.91 24.66
N ASN A 8 -9.64 17.83 25.42
CA ASN A 8 -9.49 16.48 24.87
C ASN A 8 -10.80 15.95 24.27
N GLU A 9 -11.96 16.26 24.85
CA GLU A 9 -13.28 15.93 24.26
C GLU A 9 -13.64 16.76 23.02
N LYS A 10 -13.30 18.06 22.99
CA LYS A 10 -13.46 18.90 21.79
C LYS A 10 -12.53 18.45 20.66
N ALA A 11 -11.30 18.06 20.99
CA ALA A 11 -10.36 17.47 20.04
C ALA A 11 -10.87 16.13 19.49
N LYS A 12 -11.52 15.29 20.33
CA LYS A 12 -12.17 14.04 19.90
C LYS A 12 -13.35 14.26 18.95
N LYS A 13 -14.13 15.34 19.11
CA LYS A 13 -15.29 15.65 18.24
C LYS A 13 -14.93 16.07 16.80
N ASN A 14 -13.70 16.51 16.55
CA ASN A 14 -13.23 17.00 15.23
C ASN A 14 -12.19 16.08 14.53
N ARG A 15 -12.02 14.84 14.99
CA ARG A 15 -11.03 13.89 14.41
C ARG A 15 -11.39 13.40 13.02
N LEU A 16 -12.69 13.33 12.74
CA LEU A 16 -13.21 12.97 11.43
C LEU A 16 -13.73 14.23 10.75
N ASN A 17 -13.17 14.52 9.58
CA ASN A 17 -13.59 15.56 8.65
C ASN A 17 -13.21 15.12 7.24
N LEU A 18 -13.61 15.90 6.22
CA LEU A 18 -13.39 15.55 4.82
C LEU A 18 -11.92 15.35 4.45
N LYS A 19 -10.98 15.99 5.15
CA LYS A 19 -9.54 15.88 4.89
C LYS A 19 -8.85 14.79 5.71
N THR A 20 -9.53 14.12 6.63
CA THR A 20 -8.89 13.12 7.51
C THR A 20 -8.10 12.08 6.72
N GLY A 21 -8.68 11.59 5.62
CA GLY A 21 -8.05 10.59 4.74
C GLY A 21 -6.91 11.10 3.85
N SER A 22 -6.63 12.41 3.81
CA SER A 22 -5.51 13.00 3.06
C SER A 22 -4.47 13.66 3.97
N THR A 23 -4.66 13.64 5.30
CA THR A 23 -3.66 14.14 6.25
C THR A 23 -2.35 13.38 6.19
N GLU A 24 -1.23 14.06 6.43
CA GLU A 24 0.09 13.43 6.50
C GLU A 24 0.15 12.29 7.52
N GLU A 25 -0.53 12.44 8.66
CA GLU A 25 -0.56 11.42 9.71
C GLU A 25 -1.30 10.16 9.25
N PHE A 26 -2.48 10.32 8.63
CA PHE A 26 -3.21 9.17 8.10
C PHE A 26 -2.43 8.47 6.97
N ARG A 27 -1.79 9.24 6.08
CA ARG A 27 -1.02 8.69 4.95
C ARG A 27 0.17 7.81 5.38
N LYS A 28 0.67 7.93 6.60
CA LYS A 28 1.71 7.02 7.14
C LYS A 28 1.18 5.60 7.40
N LEU A 29 -0.13 5.45 7.55
CA LEU A 29 -0.81 4.21 7.94
C LEU A 29 -0.25 3.56 9.21
N GLY A 30 0.33 4.37 10.09
CA GLY A 30 0.98 3.93 11.31
C GLY A 30 0.03 3.19 12.25
N MET A 31 0.54 2.13 12.89
CA MET A 31 -0.18 1.41 13.93
C MET A 31 0.77 0.76 14.93
N GLU A 32 0.23 0.42 16.09
CA GLU A 32 0.92 -0.37 17.10
C GLU A 32 0.94 -1.87 16.72
N GLU A 33 1.99 -2.59 17.12
CA GLU A 33 2.13 -4.01 16.80
C GLU A 33 0.95 -4.84 17.34
N ALA A 34 0.42 -4.50 18.52
CA ALA A 34 -0.74 -5.18 19.08
C ALA A 34 -1.96 -5.09 18.16
N PHE A 35 -2.21 -3.93 17.55
CA PHE A 35 -3.31 -3.75 16.60
C PHE A 35 -3.00 -4.41 15.25
N PHE A 36 -1.75 -4.33 14.78
CA PHE A 36 -1.33 -5.01 13.55
C PHE A 36 -1.68 -6.51 13.58
N GLN A 37 -1.41 -7.19 14.70
CA GLN A 37 -1.72 -8.61 14.89
C GLN A 37 -3.23 -8.93 14.84
N VAL A 38 -4.07 -7.96 15.23
CA VAL A 38 -5.54 -8.06 15.11
C VAL A 38 -5.95 -7.91 13.67
N LEU A 39 -5.47 -6.86 13.01
CA LEU A 39 -5.80 -6.55 11.62
C LEU A 39 -5.38 -7.69 10.67
N ALA A 40 -4.22 -8.29 10.91
CA ALA A 40 -3.71 -9.43 10.16
C ALA A 40 -4.67 -10.64 10.18
N LYS A 41 -5.21 -10.96 11.36
CA LYS A 41 -6.18 -12.05 11.59
C LYS A 41 -7.61 -11.70 11.19
N THR A 42 -7.90 -10.41 10.99
CA THR A 42 -9.22 -9.93 10.59
C THR A 42 -9.49 -10.32 9.15
N ASP A 43 -10.73 -10.77 8.89
CA ASP A 43 -11.21 -11.01 7.53
C ASP A 43 -10.98 -9.76 6.66
N HIS A 44 -10.49 -9.97 5.44
CA HIS A 44 -10.05 -8.85 4.61
C HIS A 44 -11.18 -7.85 4.33
N GLU A 45 -12.44 -8.28 4.23
CA GLU A 45 -13.59 -7.40 3.97
C GLU A 45 -13.85 -6.42 5.12
N LYS A 46 -13.32 -6.69 6.32
CA LYS A 46 -13.54 -5.88 7.52
C LYS A 46 -12.34 -5.00 7.88
N ARG A 47 -11.17 -5.21 7.28
CA ARG A 47 -9.92 -4.53 7.66
C ARG A 47 -9.99 -3.01 7.54
N GLY A 48 -10.57 -2.50 6.45
CA GLY A 48 -10.70 -1.06 6.22
C GLY A 48 -11.51 -0.38 7.32
N ARG A 49 -12.67 -0.92 7.66
CA ARG A 49 -13.50 -0.41 8.77
C ARG A 49 -12.76 -0.47 10.09
N LEU A 50 -12.14 -1.61 10.39
CA LEU A 50 -11.42 -1.80 11.65
C LEU A 50 -10.26 -0.79 11.78
N TYR A 51 -9.50 -0.59 10.70
CA TYR A 51 -8.42 0.42 10.66
C TYR A 51 -8.96 1.85 10.82
N ALA A 52 -10.08 2.18 10.18
CA ALA A 52 -10.71 3.50 10.30
C ALA A 52 -11.07 3.82 11.75
N ILE A 53 -11.69 2.87 12.47
CA ILE A 53 -12.04 3.03 13.88
C ILE A 53 -10.78 3.18 14.74
N TYR A 54 -9.79 2.30 14.53
CA TYR A 54 -8.51 2.36 15.23
C TYR A 54 -7.83 3.74 15.10
N PHE A 55 -7.75 4.25 13.87
CA PHE A 55 -7.14 5.55 13.59
C PHE A 55 -7.88 6.68 14.33
N LEU A 56 -9.22 6.70 14.28
CA LEU A 56 -10.01 7.74 14.95
C LEU A 56 -9.97 7.65 16.48
N GLU A 57 -9.78 6.45 17.05
CA GLU A 57 -9.60 6.26 18.48
C GLU A 57 -8.14 6.46 18.97
N ASN A 58 -7.19 6.68 18.05
CA ASN A 58 -5.78 7.00 18.36
C ASN A 58 -5.13 5.97 19.29
N SER A 59 -5.14 4.71 18.87
CA SER A 59 -4.56 3.56 19.59
C SER A 59 -5.21 3.17 20.91
N LEU A 60 -6.27 3.85 21.35
CA LEU A 60 -7.07 3.43 22.50
C LEU A 60 -8.21 2.50 22.06
N PHE A 61 -7.95 1.57 21.13
CA PHE A 61 -8.97 0.69 20.56
C PHE A 61 -9.09 -0.61 21.37
N PRO A 62 -10.04 -0.72 22.32
CA PRO A 62 -10.42 -2.01 22.88
C PRO A 62 -11.22 -2.77 21.82
N GLN A 63 -10.71 -3.94 21.41
CA GLN A 63 -11.36 -4.79 20.40
C GLN A 63 -12.82 -5.12 20.77
N ASP A 64 -13.10 -5.28 22.06
CA ASP A 64 -14.41 -5.66 22.57
C ASP A 64 -15.50 -4.60 22.33
N ASN A 65 -15.13 -3.36 21.98
CA ASN A 65 -16.07 -2.26 21.75
C ASN A 65 -16.20 -1.88 20.26
N GLU A 66 -15.71 -2.69 19.32
CA GLU A 66 -15.76 -2.38 17.87
C GLU A 66 -17.16 -1.93 17.42
N LYS A 67 -18.21 -2.64 17.86
CA LYS A 67 -19.59 -2.36 17.49
C LYS A 67 -20.04 -0.97 17.97
N GLU A 68 -19.83 -0.65 19.23
CA GLU A 68 -20.20 0.64 19.82
C GLU A 68 -19.44 1.79 19.15
N LEU A 69 -18.13 1.59 18.90
CA LEU A 69 -17.30 2.57 18.23
C LEU A 69 -17.72 2.78 16.76
N PHE A 70 -18.10 1.70 16.06
CA PHE A 70 -18.66 1.80 14.72
C PHE A 70 -19.97 2.58 14.73
N GLU A 71 -20.91 2.27 15.63
CA GLU A 71 -22.17 3.02 15.77
C GLU A 71 -21.90 4.50 16.00
N LYS A 72 -20.98 4.83 16.93
CA LYS A 72 -20.55 6.22 17.21
C LYS A 72 -19.99 6.94 15.98
N TRP A 73 -19.11 6.30 15.20
CA TRP A 73 -18.44 6.96 14.08
C TRP A 73 -19.29 7.00 12.82
N SER A 74 -20.10 5.97 12.58
CA SER A 74 -20.97 5.87 11.40
C SER A 74 -22.10 6.90 11.36
N GLU A 75 -22.43 7.51 12.50
CA GLU A 75 -23.33 8.67 12.58
C GLU A 75 -22.75 9.96 11.99
N LYS A 76 -21.43 10.03 11.76
CA LYS A 76 -20.78 11.22 11.19
C LYS A 76 -20.98 11.30 9.68
N GLU A 77 -21.25 12.49 9.18
CA GLU A 77 -21.48 12.73 7.76
C GLU A 77 -20.28 12.30 6.91
N GLU A 78 -19.06 12.56 7.39
CA GLU A 78 -17.80 12.26 6.71
C GLU A 78 -17.35 10.80 6.87
N TRP A 79 -18.10 9.97 7.62
CA TRP A 79 -17.72 8.57 7.85
C TRP A 79 -17.64 7.79 6.55
N LYS A 80 -18.63 7.93 5.68
CA LYS A 80 -18.70 7.12 4.45
C LYS A 80 -17.53 7.37 3.52
N SER A 81 -17.08 8.62 3.38
CA SER A 81 -15.92 8.94 2.55
C SER A 81 -14.64 8.40 3.17
N PHE A 82 -14.47 8.54 4.49
CA PHE A 82 -13.30 8.01 5.19
C PHE A 82 -13.24 6.47 5.21
N GLU A 83 -14.37 5.79 5.48
CA GLU A 83 -14.48 4.33 5.41
C GLU A 83 -14.13 3.84 4.01
N LYS A 84 -14.58 4.52 2.94
CA LYS A 84 -14.25 4.17 1.56
C LYS A 84 -12.74 4.23 1.29
N ILE A 85 -12.04 5.25 1.78
CA ILE A 85 -10.58 5.37 1.67
C ILE A 85 -9.92 4.16 2.37
N CYS A 86 -10.30 3.87 3.60
CA CYS A 86 -9.75 2.73 4.34
C CYS A 86 -10.06 1.39 3.66
N THR A 87 -11.28 1.18 3.16
CA THR A 87 -11.67 -0.01 2.40
C THR A 87 -10.78 -0.18 1.16
N ALA A 88 -10.55 0.90 0.41
CA ALA A 88 -9.69 0.86 -0.77
C ALA A 88 -8.24 0.46 -0.45
N LEU A 89 -7.71 0.93 0.69
CA LEU A 89 -6.34 0.61 1.12
C LEU A 89 -6.17 -0.83 1.62
N TRP A 90 -7.17 -1.37 2.32
CA TRP A 90 -6.99 -2.58 3.13
C TRP A 90 -7.74 -3.82 2.64
N ASN A 91 -8.89 -3.67 1.98
CA ASN A 91 -9.81 -4.80 1.79
C ASN A 91 -9.46 -5.70 0.61
N ASP A 92 -8.79 -5.17 -0.41
CA ASP A 92 -8.53 -5.89 -1.67
C ASP A 92 -7.21 -6.67 -1.64
N ILE A 93 -6.38 -6.46 -0.60
CA ILE A 93 -5.08 -7.11 -0.45
C ILE A 93 -5.27 -8.62 -0.24
N ARG A 94 -4.63 -9.43 -1.10
CA ARG A 94 -4.65 -10.90 -1.00
C ARG A 94 -3.25 -11.48 -0.80
N TYR A 95 -2.28 -11.00 -1.58
CA TYR A 95 -0.95 -11.57 -1.62
C TYR A 95 0.15 -10.51 -1.48
N PHE A 96 1.29 -10.95 -0.98
CA PHE A 96 2.54 -10.20 -1.10
C PHE A 96 2.98 -10.16 -2.58
N PRO A 97 3.54 -9.04 -3.08
CA PRO A 97 3.80 -8.85 -4.50
C PRO A 97 4.98 -9.65 -5.06
N VAL A 98 5.76 -10.32 -4.21
CA VAL A 98 6.91 -11.15 -4.62
C VAL A 98 6.75 -12.57 -4.03
N PRO A 99 6.44 -13.58 -4.85
CA PRO A 99 6.34 -14.97 -4.40
C PRO A 99 7.65 -15.49 -3.77
N GLU A 100 7.55 -16.52 -2.93
CA GLU A 100 8.71 -17.27 -2.46
C GLU A 100 9.07 -18.37 -3.44
N SER A 101 10.37 -18.69 -3.53
CA SER A 101 10.87 -19.83 -4.29
C SER A 101 11.19 -21.00 -3.35
N PRO A 102 10.42 -22.11 -3.38
CA PRO A 102 10.75 -23.31 -2.63
C PRO A 102 12.08 -23.94 -3.07
N LYS A 103 12.49 -23.74 -4.33
CA LYS A 103 13.76 -24.27 -4.87
C LYS A 103 14.96 -23.43 -4.45
N HIS A 104 14.75 -22.14 -4.26
CA HIS A 104 15.79 -21.19 -3.91
C HIS A 104 15.36 -20.32 -2.71
N PRO A 105 15.35 -20.88 -1.48
CA PRO A 105 14.90 -20.15 -0.29
C PRO A 105 15.72 -18.89 0.03
N GLN A 106 16.91 -18.75 -0.55
CA GLN A 106 17.75 -17.56 -0.46
C GLN A 106 17.29 -16.39 -1.34
N TYR A 107 16.38 -16.62 -2.29
CA TYR A 107 15.78 -15.58 -3.13
C TYR A 107 14.66 -14.91 -2.34
N GLN A 108 15.07 -13.91 -1.57
CA GLN A 108 14.20 -13.15 -0.67
C GLN A 108 14.24 -11.68 -1.07
N VAL A 109 13.29 -10.92 -0.51
CA VAL A 109 13.29 -9.47 -0.56
C VAL A 109 13.24 -8.90 0.85
N SER A 110 13.83 -7.72 1.03
CA SER A 110 13.73 -6.95 2.27
C SER A 110 13.18 -5.55 1.97
N PHE A 111 12.47 -4.98 2.94
CA PHE A 111 11.92 -3.64 2.84
C PHE A 111 11.90 -2.99 4.22
N VAL A 112 11.93 -1.66 4.23
CA VAL A 112 11.88 -0.85 5.45
C VAL A 112 10.87 0.28 5.26
N ASP A 113 10.37 0.84 6.37
CA ASP A 113 9.58 2.05 6.30
C ASP A 113 10.49 3.21 5.90
N SER A 114 10.38 3.63 4.64
CA SER A 114 11.16 4.71 4.03
C SER A 114 10.27 5.87 3.63
N TRP A 115 9.04 5.92 4.15
CA TRP A 115 8.04 6.91 3.80
C TRP A 115 8.55 8.33 3.99
N MET A 116 8.42 9.15 2.95
CA MET A 116 8.90 10.54 2.91
C MET A 116 10.41 10.72 3.17
N GLY A 117 11.20 9.65 3.16
CA GLY A 117 12.66 9.73 3.13
C GLY A 117 13.16 10.49 1.89
N GLU A 118 14.25 11.25 2.02
CA GLU A 118 14.72 12.14 0.95
C GLU A 118 15.14 11.35 -0.30
N ARG A 119 14.64 11.76 -1.47
CA ARG A 119 15.09 11.34 -2.80
C ARG A 119 15.64 12.55 -3.54
N THR A 120 16.73 12.36 -4.26
CA THR A 120 17.50 13.45 -4.91
C THR A 120 17.43 13.42 -6.44
N TYR A 121 17.18 12.27 -7.05
CA TYR A 121 17.04 12.17 -8.50
C TYR A 121 15.77 12.89 -8.98
N GLY A 122 15.95 13.85 -9.88
CA GLY A 122 14.88 14.71 -10.39
C GLY A 122 14.33 15.69 -9.34
N GLY A 123 15.19 16.14 -8.41
CA GLY A 123 14.89 17.13 -7.37
C GLY A 123 14.65 16.51 -5.98
N LYS A 124 14.62 17.37 -4.95
CA LYS A 124 14.30 16.96 -3.58
C LYS A 124 12.81 16.62 -3.47
N ARG A 125 12.51 15.36 -3.15
CA ARG A 125 11.15 14.87 -2.93
C ARG A 125 11.14 13.80 -1.85
N GLY A 126 9.97 13.55 -1.26
CA GLY A 126 9.75 12.40 -0.39
C GLY A 126 9.68 11.10 -1.20
N HIS A 127 10.05 10.00 -0.57
CA HIS A 127 9.79 8.67 -1.07
C HIS A 127 8.34 8.26 -0.80
N GLU A 128 7.49 8.39 -1.82
CA GLU A 128 6.05 8.10 -1.76
C GLU A 128 5.74 6.66 -2.18
N GLY A 129 6.33 5.70 -1.45
CA GLY A 129 6.18 4.27 -1.71
C GLY A 129 7.04 3.44 -0.77
N CYS A 130 7.25 2.18 -1.13
CA CYS A 130 8.14 1.26 -0.41
C CYS A 130 8.94 0.43 -1.42
N ASP A 131 10.25 0.31 -1.18
CA ASP A 131 11.16 -0.44 -2.05
C ASP A 131 11.40 -1.83 -1.45
N LEU A 132 11.08 -2.87 -2.22
CA LEU A 132 11.38 -4.25 -1.91
C LEU A 132 12.70 -4.64 -2.59
N MET A 133 13.79 -4.60 -1.83
CA MET A 133 15.15 -4.84 -2.31
C MET A 133 15.40 -6.33 -2.51
N ALA A 134 15.90 -6.72 -3.68
CA ALA A 134 16.24 -8.10 -3.97
C ALA A 134 17.49 -8.55 -3.19
N SER A 135 17.45 -9.76 -2.60
CA SER A 135 18.63 -10.36 -1.97
C SER A 135 19.70 -10.78 -3.00
N LYS A 136 19.30 -11.04 -4.25
CA LYS A 136 20.15 -11.29 -5.41
C LYS A 136 19.91 -10.19 -6.42
N ASP A 137 20.95 -9.41 -6.70
CA ASP A 137 20.89 -8.31 -7.65
C ASP A 137 20.95 -8.82 -9.09
N ILE A 138 19.85 -9.45 -9.54
CA ILE A 138 19.69 -10.05 -10.86
C ILE A 138 18.32 -9.61 -11.41
N PRO A 139 18.27 -8.61 -12.31
CA PRO A 139 17.04 -8.22 -12.99
C PRO A 139 16.42 -9.41 -13.73
N GLY A 140 15.09 -9.50 -13.70
CA GLY A 140 14.33 -10.59 -14.33
C GLY A 140 14.22 -11.87 -13.48
N LEU A 141 14.92 -11.96 -12.35
CA LEU A 141 14.90 -13.17 -11.51
C LEU A 141 13.59 -13.32 -10.71
N TYR A 142 13.11 -12.24 -10.08
CA TYR A 142 11.98 -12.31 -9.16
C TYR A 142 10.68 -12.01 -9.90
N PRO A 143 9.69 -12.93 -9.92
CA PRO A 143 8.37 -12.63 -10.43
C PRO A 143 7.70 -11.58 -9.54
N VAL A 144 6.96 -10.68 -10.17
CA VAL A 144 6.11 -9.69 -9.52
C VAL A 144 4.66 -10.06 -9.81
N VAL A 145 3.86 -10.22 -8.76
CA VAL A 145 2.45 -10.59 -8.86
C VAL A 145 1.54 -9.45 -8.41
N SER A 146 0.33 -9.40 -8.96
CA SER A 146 -0.68 -8.45 -8.48
C SER A 146 -1.06 -8.77 -7.03
N MET A 147 -1.09 -7.75 -6.17
CA MET A 147 -1.49 -7.90 -4.76
C MET A 147 -3.01 -8.05 -4.61
N THR A 148 -3.75 -7.58 -5.62
CA THR A 148 -5.21 -7.49 -5.64
C THR A 148 -5.75 -8.04 -6.97
N ASP A 149 -7.03 -8.36 -6.99
CA ASP A 149 -7.79 -8.35 -8.25
C ASP A 149 -7.81 -6.91 -8.79
N GLY A 150 -8.13 -6.73 -10.07
CA GLY A 150 -8.33 -5.40 -10.62
C GLY A 150 -8.23 -5.33 -12.13
N VAL A 151 -8.00 -4.12 -12.63
CA VAL A 151 -7.79 -3.84 -14.05
C VAL A 151 -6.45 -3.13 -14.24
N VAL A 152 -5.68 -3.53 -15.25
CA VAL A 152 -4.48 -2.81 -15.65
C VAL A 152 -4.87 -1.43 -16.16
N SER A 153 -4.61 -0.41 -15.36
CA SER A 153 -4.99 0.98 -15.66
C SER A 153 -3.88 1.77 -16.33
N ALA A 154 -2.63 1.31 -16.21
CA ALA A 154 -1.49 1.91 -16.89
C ALA A 154 -0.37 0.89 -17.08
N ARG A 155 0.37 0.97 -18.19
CA ARG A 155 1.54 0.16 -18.52
C ARG A 155 2.49 0.94 -19.41
N GLY A 156 3.81 0.72 -19.28
CA GLY A 156 4.84 1.41 -20.07
C GLY A 156 5.85 2.20 -19.22
N TRP A 157 6.59 3.11 -19.86
CA TRP A 157 7.73 3.81 -19.27
C TRP A 157 7.37 5.10 -18.52
N LEU A 158 8.03 5.34 -17.39
CA LEU A 158 8.21 6.66 -16.80
C LEU A 158 9.68 6.87 -16.45
N GLU A 159 10.24 8.05 -16.69
CA GLU A 159 11.65 8.34 -16.41
C GLU A 159 12.05 7.97 -14.96
N LYS A 160 11.22 8.34 -13.98
CA LYS A 160 11.48 8.02 -12.56
C LYS A 160 11.09 6.60 -12.16
N GLY A 161 10.21 5.95 -12.90
CA GLY A 161 9.61 4.65 -12.54
C GLY A 161 10.08 3.46 -13.37
N GLY A 162 10.87 3.70 -14.42
CA GLY A 162 11.21 2.70 -15.41
C GLY A 162 10.00 2.09 -16.09
N TYR A 163 10.07 0.80 -16.40
CA TYR A 163 8.90 0.04 -16.79
C TYR A 163 8.00 -0.16 -15.57
N ARG A 164 6.81 0.43 -15.65
CA ARG A 164 5.79 0.35 -14.62
C ARG A 164 4.51 -0.29 -15.14
N ILE A 165 3.76 -0.89 -14.22
CA ILE A 165 2.38 -1.33 -14.43
C ILE A 165 1.55 -0.90 -13.23
N GLY A 166 0.32 -0.48 -13.48
CA GLY A 166 -0.60 0.03 -12.50
C GLY A 166 -1.90 -0.75 -12.50
N ILE A 167 -2.33 -1.25 -11.34
CA ILE A 167 -3.57 -2.02 -11.18
C ILE A 167 -4.54 -1.20 -10.34
N THR A 168 -5.73 -0.90 -10.88
CA THR A 168 -6.82 -0.34 -10.07
C THR A 168 -7.63 -1.48 -9.48
N ALA A 169 -7.63 -1.58 -8.16
CA ALA A 169 -8.35 -2.58 -7.41
C ALA A 169 -9.87 -2.27 -7.36
N PRO A 170 -10.74 -3.27 -7.11
CA PRO A 170 -12.19 -3.10 -7.09
C PRO A 170 -12.70 -1.99 -6.15
N SER A 171 -12.04 -1.81 -5.00
CA SER A 171 -12.37 -0.79 -4.01
C SER A 171 -11.81 0.59 -4.35
N GLY A 172 -11.01 0.71 -5.42
CA GLY A 172 -10.60 1.98 -6.05
C GLY A 172 -9.15 2.42 -5.79
N ALA A 173 -8.35 1.65 -5.04
CA ALA A 173 -6.93 1.93 -4.88
C ALA A 173 -6.14 1.57 -6.13
N TYR A 174 -5.22 2.45 -6.52
CA TYR A 174 -4.27 2.22 -7.61
C TYR A 174 -2.95 1.72 -7.03
N PHE A 175 -2.61 0.47 -7.35
CA PHE A 175 -1.36 -0.19 -6.97
C PHE A 175 -0.36 -0.02 -8.11
N TYR A 176 0.74 0.67 -7.81
CA TYR A 176 1.78 1.03 -8.74
C TYR A 176 3.02 0.15 -8.54
N TYR A 177 3.39 -0.60 -9.57
CA TYR A 177 4.56 -1.49 -9.57
C TYR A 177 5.59 -0.94 -10.56
N ALA A 178 6.75 -0.52 -10.07
CA ALA A 178 7.79 0.13 -10.86
C ALA A 178 9.09 -0.66 -10.92
N HIS A 179 9.99 -0.17 -11.79
CA HIS A 179 11.35 -0.69 -12.01
C HIS A 179 11.40 -2.11 -12.57
N LEU A 180 10.33 -2.56 -13.25
CA LEU A 180 10.28 -3.89 -13.83
C LEU A 180 11.38 -4.10 -14.87
N ASP A 181 11.95 -5.30 -14.93
CA ASP A 181 12.85 -5.67 -16.02
C ASP A 181 12.07 -5.95 -17.31
N SER A 182 10.92 -6.61 -17.15
CA SER A 182 10.01 -7.03 -18.20
C SER A 182 8.57 -7.17 -17.68
N TYR A 183 7.60 -7.08 -18.60
CA TYR A 183 6.18 -7.27 -18.31
C TYR A 183 5.76 -8.73 -18.42
N GLY A 184 4.70 -9.09 -17.68
CA GLY A 184 3.91 -10.28 -17.96
C GLY A 184 3.07 -10.12 -19.24
N SER A 185 2.09 -11.00 -19.42
CA SER A 185 1.24 -11.01 -20.62
C SER A 185 0.18 -9.91 -20.66
N TYR A 186 -0.08 -9.23 -19.54
CA TYR A 186 -1.17 -8.27 -19.39
C TYR A 186 -0.90 -6.93 -20.07
N GLN A 187 -1.96 -6.36 -20.65
CA GLN A 187 -2.02 -5.05 -21.32
C GLN A 187 -2.99 -4.12 -20.59
N GLU A 188 -2.95 -2.82 -20.92
CA GLU A 188 -3.92 -1.86 -20.38
C GLU A 188 -5.36 -2.27 -20.75
N GLY A 189 -6.26 -2.21 -19.78
CA GLY A 189 -7.65 -2.66 -19.91
C GLY A 189 -7.89 -4.12 -19.54
N ASP A 190 -6.86 -4.95 -19.42
CA ASP A 190 -7.03 -6.35 -19.03
C ASP A 190 -7.42 -6.48 -17.56
N GLU A 191 -8.31 -7.43 -17.27
CA GLU A 191 -8.60 -7.88 -15.92
C GLU A 191 -7.47 -8.76 -15.38
N VAL A 192 -7.06 -8.52 -14.15
CA VAL A 192 -6.07 -9.32 -13.42
C VAL A 192 -6.70 -9.92 -12.17
N LYS A 193 -6.24 -11.12 -11.80
CA LYS A 193 -6.51 -11.72 -10.49
C LYS A 193 -5.32 -11.52 -9.56
N ALA A 194 -5.62 -11.41 -8.27
CA ALA A 194 -4.56 -11.37 -7.27
C ALA A 194 -3.70 -12.64 -7.39
N GLY A 195 -2.38 -12.45 -7.45
CA GLY A 195 -1.43 -13.53 -7.65
C GLY A 195 -0.99 -13.77 -9.10
N ASP A 196 -1.66 -13.15 -10.08
CA ASP A 196 -1.23 -13.20 -11.47
C ASP A 196 0.12 -12.50 -11.64
N ILE A 197 1.02 -13.10 -12.44
CA ILE A 197 2.34 -12.52 -12.74
C ILE A 197 2.16 -11.34 -13.71
N ILE A 198 2.44 -10.14 -13.21
CA ILE A 198 2.33 -8.88 -13.95
C ILE A 198 3.68 -8.41 -14.52
N GLY A 199 4.78 -9.01 -14.07
CA GLY A 199 6.11 -8.74 -14.60
C GLY A 199 7.21 -9.40 -13.78
N PHE A 200 8.43 -8.94 -14.02
CA PHE A 200 9.61 -9.39 -13.29
C PHE A 200 10.38 -8.19 -12.75
N MET A 201 10.85 -8.30 -11.51
CA MET A 201 11.58 -7.26 -10.82
C MET A 201 12.85 -6.90 -11.58
N GLY A 202 13.19 -5.61 -11.62
CA GLY A 202 14.37 -5.14 -12.34
C GLY A 202 15.00 -3.93 -11.68
N ASN A 203 15.72 -3.19 -12.51
CA ASN A 203 16.40 -1.95 -12.15
C ASN A 203 16.27 -0.90 -13.27
N THR A 204 15.10 -0.85 -13.89
CA THR A 204 14.81 0.10 -14.97
C THR A 204 14.41 1.47 -14.44
N GLY A 205 14.89 2.53 -15.07
CA GLY A 205 14.53 3.92 -14.75
C GLY A 205 15.72 4.86 -14.67
N TYR A 206 15.45 6.09 -14.25
CA TYR A 206 16.37 7.21 -14.12
C TYR A 206 17.06 7.60 -15.43
N GLY A 207 16.27 7.63 -16.51
CA GLY A 207 16.71 8.09 -17.82
C GLY A 207 15.68 7.90 -18.92
N PRO A 208 16.09 8.02 -20.20
CA PRO A 208 15.28 7.69 -21.37
C PRO A 208 14.75 6.25 -21.33
N GLU A 209 13.71 5.96 -22.12
CA GLU A 209 13.09 4.63 -22.17
C GLU A 209 14.10 3.50 -22.39
N GLY A 210 14.00 2.46 -21.55
CA GLY A 210 14.89 1.30 -21.56
C GLY A 210 16.16 1.45 -20.72
N THR A 211 16.39 2.58 -20.06
CA THR A 211 17.52 2.76 -19.12
C THR A 211 17.48 1.69 -18.02
N LYS A 212 18.61 1.01 -17.79
CA LYS A 212 18.79 -0.07 -16.79
C LYS A 212 20.09 0.13 -16.00
N GLY A 213 20.14 -0.40 -14.78
CA GLY A 213 21.38 -0.49 -13.99
C GLY A 213 21.81 0.79 -13.27
N MET A 214 20.92 1.77 -13.14
CA MET A 214 21.20 3.02 -12.41
C MET A 214 21.08 2.86 -10.89
N PHE A 215 20.57 1.73 -10.42
CA PHE A 215 20.36 1.37 -9.02
C PHE A 215 20.24 -0.15 -8.88
N ALA A 216 20.29 -0.67 -7.65
CA ALA A 216 20.14 -2.10 -7.36
C ALA A 216 18.74 -2.61 -7.73
N THR A 217 18.63 -3.90 -8.06
CA THR A 217 17.36 -4.56 -8.39
C THR A 217 16.39 -4.48 -7.22
N HIS A 218 15.22 -3.88 -7.46
CA HIS A 218 14.15 -3.77 -6.48
C HIS A 218 12.81 -3.56 -7.16
N LEU A 219 11.73 -3.88 -6.44
CA LEU A 219 10.38 -3.47 -6.80
C LEU A 219 10.04 -2.21 -6.00
N HIS A 220 9.71 -1.13 -6.68
CA HIS A 220 9.05 0.01 -6.04
C HIS A 220 7.54 -0.22 -6.06
N LEU A 221 6.92 -0.23 -4.89
CA LEU A 221 5.46 -0.28 -4.73
C LEU A 221 4.96 1.09 -4.28
N GLY A 222 3.98 1.64 -4.98
CA GLY A 222 3.19 2.80 -4.55
C GLY A 222 1.71 2.44 -4.43
N ILE A 223 0.99 3.13 -3.55
CA ILE A 223 -0.47 2.99 -3.39
C ILE A 223 -1.08 4.39 -3.42
N TYR A 224 -2.03 4.59 -4.32
CA TYR A 224 -2.62 5.89 -4.59
C TYR A 224 -4.14 5.83 -4.57
N LEU A 225 -4.76 6.92 -4.10
CA LEU A 225 -6.19 7.17 -4.22
C LEU A 225 -6.42 8.59 -4.72
N TYR A 226 -7.65 8.86 -5.17
CA TYR A 226 -8.09 10.17 -5.61
C TYR A 226 -9.32 10.65 -4.80
N PRO A 227 -9.21 10.75 -3.45
CA PRO A 227 -10.37 11.03 -2.60
C PRO A 227 -11.01 12.40 -2.86
N ASP A 228 -10.18 13.38 -3.23
CA ASP A 228 -10.58 14.76 -3.49
C ASP A 228 -10.38 15.16 -4.98
N GLY A 229 -10.27 14.16 -5.87
CA GLY A 229 -9.94 14.36 -7.29
C GLY A 229 -8.44 14.59 -7.57
N GLU A 230 -7.62 14.72 -6.54
CA GLU A 230 -6.16 14.80 -6.62
C GLU A 230 -5.51 13.48 -6.18
N GLU A 231 -4.41 13.13 -6.84
CA GLU A 231 -3.62 11.95 -6.48
C GLU A 231 -3.04 12.09 -5.07
N THR A 232 -3.37 11.15 -4.20
CA THR A 232 -2.84 11.07 -2.84
C THR A 232 -2.13 9.74 -2.67
N SER A 233 -0.84 9.79 -2.30
CA SER A 233 -0.03 8.61 -2.00
C SER A 233 -0.17 8.18 -0.54
N TYR A 234 -0.16 6.87 -0.29
CA TYR A 234 -0.26 6.25 1.03
C TYR A 234 0.91 5.29 1.26
N ASN A 235 1.41 5.23 2.49
CA ASN A 235 2.57 4.43 2.85
C ASN A 235 2.30 2.92 2.71
N PRO A 236 2.95 2.22 1.76
CA PRO A 236 2.70 0.79 1.55
C PRO A 236 3.31 -0.11 2.63
N TYR A 237 4.18 0.41 3.51
CA TYR A 237 4.95 -0.40 4.47
C TYR A 237 4.10 -1.34 5.32
N TRP A 238 3.05 -0.83 5.97
CA TRP A 238 2.18 -1.65 6.83
C TRP A 238 1.33 -2.65 6.04
N ILE A 239 0.91 -2.27 4.84
CA ILE A 239 0.19 -3.16 3.91
C ILE A 239 1.11 -4.29 3.45
N LEU A 240 2.37 -4.01 3.15
CA LEU A 240 3.37 -5.01 2.79
C LEU A 240 3.68 -5.95 3.97
N ARG A 241 3.79 -5.42 5.19
CA ARG A 241 3.93 -6.27 6.39
C ARG A 241 2.76 -7.24 6.54
N LEU A 242 1.54 -6.74 6.37
CA LEU A 242 0.33 -7.55 6.47
C LEU A 242 0.26 -8.60 5.34
N ALA A 243 0.60 -8.21 4.12
CA ALA A 243 0.62 -9.10 2.97
C ALA A 243 1.72 -10.17 3.06
N GLY A 244 2.82 -9.88 3.78
CA GLY A 244 3.96 -10.79 3.98
C GLY A 244 3.60 -12.12 4.66
N GLU A 245 2.47 -12.18 5.36
CA GLU A 245 1.92 -13.44 5.91
C GLU A 245 1.28 -14.34 4.84
N LYS A 246 1.05 -13.82 3.63
CA LYS A 246 0.37 -14.48 2.51
C LYS A 246 1.21 -14.39 1.23
N LYS A 247 2.38 -15.01 1.24
CA LYS A 247 3.20 -15.15 0.03
C LYS A 247 2.79 -16.39 -0.76
N LEU A 248 2.68 -16.22 -2.07
CA LEU A 248 2.53 -17.35 -2.99
C LEU A 248 3.85 -18.13 -3.09
N SER A 249 3.75 -19.42 -3.37
CA SER A 249 4.92 -20.24 -3.75
C SER A 249 4.98 -20.36 -5.27
N CYS A 250 6.10 -19.96 -5.85
CA CYS A 250 6.38 -20.07 -7.29
C CYS A 250 7.79 -20.65 -7.47
N SER A 251 7.97 -21.61 -8.38
CA SER A 251 9.30 -22.17 -8.65
C SER A 251 10.05 -21.29 -9.66
N PHE A 252 11.01 -20.50 -9.18
CA PHE A 252 11.95 -19.69 -9.99
C PHE A 252 13.33 -19.67 -9.36
#